data_AF-A0A918ZU21-F1
#
_entry.id   AF-A0A918ZU21-F1
#
_cell.length_a   1.000
_cell.length_b   1.000
_cell.length_c   1.000
_cell.angle_alpha   90.00
_cell.angle_beta   90.00
_cell.angle_gamma   90.00
#
_symmetry.space_group_name_H-M   'P 1'
#
loop_
_entity.id
_entity.type
_entity.pdbx_description
1 polymer ?
#
loop_
_entity_poly.entity_id
_entity_poly.type
_entity_poly.pdbx_seq_one_letter_code
_entity_poly.pdbx_strand_id
1 'polypeptide(L)'
;MFAFATALLAALPLAFGSSGPAPVGIDEKAPVISRDDIVIHAPLDRVWRIQTDVEGWPAWQPGVSSSVKRTPGPLRPGSSWVWSTEGLEDITSTVEQVRPKRRIVWGGPAQGITAVHVWTFTPVKGGVHVRTEESWSGAPVDADTAYLQKALDASLDAWLHHLKQRAEQRHPKSPCGERA
;
A
#
# COMPACT_ATOMS: atom_id res chain seq x y z
N MET A 1 31.32 -1.71 -55.17
CA MET A 1 29.93 -1.90 -54.73
C MET A 1 29.78 -3.33 -54.23
N PHE A 2 29.53 -3.51 -52.92
CA PHE A 2 28.97 -4.69 -52.22
C PHE A 2 29.67 -6.07 -52.44
N ALA A 3 29.79 -7.01 -51.51
CA ALA A 3 29.07 -7.31 -50.27
C ALA A 3 29.98 -8.21 -49.40
N PHE A 4 30.18 -7.89 -48.12
CA PHE A 4 29.56 -8.51 -46.93
C PHE A 4 30.23 -9.79 -46.40
N ALA A 5 30.65 -9.65 -45.14
CA ALA A 5 31.37 -10.60 -44.32
C ALA A 5 30.47 -11.67 -43.70
N THR A 6 31.07 -12.83 -43.50
CA THR A 6 30.65 -13.98 -42.69
C THR A 6 30.34 -13.62 -41.24
N ALA A 7 29.25 -14.18 -40.70
CA ALA A 7 29.06 -14.31 -39.26
C ALA A 7 28.58 -15.74 -38.92
N LEU A 8 29.31 -16.34 -37.97
CA LEU A 8 29.21 -17.69 -37.46
C LEU A 8 28.00 -17.80 -36.50
N LEU A 9 27.13 -18.80 -36.68
CA LEU A 9 26.07 -19.13 -35.71
C LEU A 9 26.71 -19.81 -34.49
N ALA A 10 26.61 -19.18 -33.32
CA ALA A 10 26.77 -19.85 -32.03
C ALA A 10 25.39 -20.03 -31.38
N ALA A 11 24.98 -21.27 -31.18
CA ALA A 11 23.79 -21.62 -30.43
C ALA A 11 24.08 -21.47 -28.92
N LEU A 12 23.32 -20.62 -28.24
CA LEU A 12 23.30 -20.53 -26.76
C LEU A 12 22.17 -21.42 -26.21
N PRO A 13 22.36 -22.12 -25.09
CA PRO A 13 21.30 -22.89 -24.48
C PRO A 13 20.26 -21.95 -23.86
N LEU A 14 18.98 -22.26 -24.09
CA LEU A 14 17.86 -21.64 -23.37
C LEU A 14 17.95 -22.02 -21.89
N ALA A 15 18.44 -21.10 -21.07
CA ALA A 15 18.24 -21.18 -19.63
C ALA A 15 16.75 -20.94 -19.34
N PHE A 16 16.03 -21.99 -18.93
CA PHE A 16 14.73 -21.84 -18.28
C PHE A 16 14.96 -21.19 -16.90
N GLY A 17 14.94 -19.87 -16.86
CA GLY A 17 14.73 -19.14 -15.62
C GLY A 17 13.32 -19.42 -15.14
N SER A 18 13.19 -20.20 -14.06
CA SER A 18 11.94 -20.30 -13.31
C SER A 18 11.66 -18.94 -12.67
N SER A 19 11.00 -18.03 -13.41
CA SER A 19 10.42 -16.83 -12.82
C SER A 19 9.08 -17.22 -12.22
N GLY A 20 9.11 -17.73 -10.98
CA GLY A 20 7.95 -17.54 -10.11
C GLY A 20 7.59 -16.05 -10.09
N PRO A 21 6.32 -15.68 -9.86
CA PRO A 21 5.96 -14.28 -9.75
C PRO A 21 6.88 -13.62 -8.72
N ALA A 22 7.40 -12.44 -9.07
CA ALA A 22 8.21 -11.64 -8.16
C ALA A 22 7.49 -11.53 -6.80
N PRO A 23 8.22 -11.46 -5.68
CA PRO A 23 7.60 -11.24 -4.38
C PRO A 23 6.70 -10.00 -4.45
N VAL A 24 5.41 -10.17 -4.14
CA VAL A 24 4.44 -9.06 -4.14
C VAL A 24 4.82 -8.07 -3.05
N GLY A 25 5.37 -6.92 -3.46
CA GLY A 25 5.97 -5.91 -2.62
C GLY A 25 6.39 -4.70 -3.44
N ILE A 26 6.97 -3.71 -2.76
CA ILE A 26 7.47 -2.49 -3.40
C ILE A 26 8.50 -2.79 -4.50
N ASP A 27 8.60 -1.89 -5.48
CA ASP A 27 9.70 -1.90 -6.43
C ASP A 27 10.94 -1.29 -5.76
N GLU A 28 11.89 -2.14 -5.40
CA GLU A 28 13.17 -1.76 -4.78
C GLU A 28 14.07 -0.90 -5.68
N LYS A 29 13.72 -0.73 -6.95
CA LYS A 29 14.44 0.10 -7.92
C LYS A 29 13.68 1.39 -8.25
N ALA A 30 12.53 1.64 -7.63
CA ALA A 30 11.76 2.84 -7.84
C ALA A 30 12.57 4.09 -7.42
N PRO A 31 12.44 5.22 -8.13
CA PRO A 31 13.15 6.46 -7.78
C PRO A 31 12.78 7.01 -6.39
N VAL A 32 11.53 6.79 -5.96
CA VAL A 32 11.02 7.19 -4.64
C VAL A 32 10.56 5.94 -3.89
N ILE A 33 11.12 5.75 -2.70
CA ILE A 33 10.75 4.65 -1.80
C ILE A 33 10.73 5.18 -0.37
N SER A 34 9.63 4.96 0.34
CA SER A 34 9.52 5.29 1.76
C SER A 34 9.13 4.06 2.56
N ARG A 35 9.59 4.01 3.80
CA ARG A 35 9.34 2.94 4.75
C ARG A 35 9.19 3.55 6.11
N ASP A 36 8.13 3.18 6.81
CA ASP A 36 7.89 3.66 8.17
C ASP A 36 7.16 2.61 8.99
N ASP A 37 7.26 2.71 10.31
CA ASP A 37 6.59 1.80 11.22
C ASP A 37 6.28 2.41 12.59
N ILE A 38 5.24 1.86 13.23
CA ILE A 38 4.84 2.28 14.57
C ILE A 38 4.23 1.11 15.35
N VAL A 39 4.33 1.17 16.68
CA VAL A 39 3.55 0.30 17.56
C VAL A 39 2.23 0.96 17.91
N ILE A 40 1.13 0.25 17.64
CA ILE A 40 -0.23 0.64 17.98
C ILE A 40 -0.75 -0.23 19.13
N HIS A 41 -1.11 0.38 20.25
CA HIS A 41 -1.61 -0.27 21.46
C HIS A 41 -3.11 -0.58 21.35
N ALA A 42 -3.46 -1.40 20.37
CA ALA A 42 -4.81 -1.85 20.10
C ALA A 42 -4.83 -3.32 19.65
N PRO A 43 -5.97 -4.01 19.77
CA PRO A 43 -6.08 -5.37 19.24
C PRO A 43 -5.85 -5.43 17.73
N LEU A 44 -5.16 -6.47 17.25
CA LEU A 44 -4.89 -6.70 15.82
C LEU A 44 -6.14 -6.58 14.94
N ASP A 45 -7.25 -7.18 15.39
CA ASP A 45 -8.52 -7.17 14.66
C ASP A 45 -9.07 -5.76 14.46
N ARG A 46 -8.81 -4.86 15.41
CA ARG A 46 -9.23 -3.46 15.33
C ARG A 46 -8.38 -2.71 14.31
N VAL A 47 -7.05 -2.80 14.44
CA VAL A 47 -6.11 -2.11 13.55
C VAL A 47 -6.32 -2.57 12.10
N TRP A 48 -6.39 -3.89 11.89
CA TRP A 48 -6.65 -4.48 10.58
C TRP A 48 -7.97 -3.99 9.97
N ARG A 49 -9.05 -3.99 10.76
CA ARG A 49 -10.36 -3.55 10.27
C ARG A 49 -10.36 -2.08 9.89
N ILE A 50 -9.77 -1.20 10.71
CA ILE A 50 -9.70 0.24 10.40
C ILE A 50 -8.91 0.46 9.10
N GLN A 51 -7.76 -0.18 8.95
CA GLN A 51 -6.91 0.02 7.76
C GLN A 51 -7.54 -0.56 6.49
N THR A 52 -8.21 -1.72 6.57
CA THR A 52 -8.79 -2.40 5.39
C THR A 52 -10.22 -1.96 5.06
N ASP A 53 -10.85 -1.16 5.90
CA ASP A 53 -12.12 -0.50 5.62
C ASP A 53 -11.89 0.76 4.76
N VAL A 54 -11.55 0.53 3.48
CA VAL A 54 -11.11 1.59 2.56
C VAL A 54 -12.14 2.70 2.38
N GLU A 55 -13.44 2.38 2.44
CA GLU A 55 -14.51 3.39 2.31
C GLU A 55 -14.69 4.21 3.59
N GLY A 56 -14.21 3.69 4.72
CA GLY A 56 -14.22 4.38 6.01
C GLY A 56 -13.05 5.36 6.18
N TRP A 57 -12.06 5.38 5.28
CA TRP A 57 -10.89 6.26 5.38
C TRP A 57 -11.22 7.76 5.55
N PRO A 58 -12.15 8.37 4.77
CA PRO A 58 -12.46 9.80 4.91
C PRO A 58 -12.94 10.20 6.32
N ALA A 59 -13.45 9.25 7.11
CA ALA A 59 -13.95 9.52 8.46
C ALA A 59 -12.85 9.67 9.52
N TRP A 60 -11.61 9.27 9.23
CA TRP A 60 -10.51 9.29 10.21
C TRP A 60 -9.15 9.69 9.65
N GLN A 61 -8.98 9.71 8.32
CA GLN A 61 -7.77 10.13 7.63
C GLN A 61 -8.00 11.52 7.03
N PRO A 62 -7.57 12.62 7.67
CA PRO A 62 -7.89 13.99 7.25
C PRO A 62 -7.50 14.33 5.82
N GLY A 63 -6.43 13.71 5.30
CA GLY A 63 -5.99 13.91 3.92
C GLY A 63 -6.88 13.25 2.87
N VAL A 64 -7.69 12.25 3.23
CA VAL A 64 -8.52 11.49 2.29
C VAL A 64 -9.91 12.13 2.17
N SER A 65 -10.21 12.71 1.00
CA SER A 65 -11.46 13.41 0.74
C SER A 65 -12.60 12.48 0.31
N SER A 66 -12.27 11.38 -0.39
CA SER A 66 -13.25 10.38 -0.82
C SER A 66 -12.60 9.01 -0.98
N SER A 67 -13.39 7.94 -0.83
CA SER A 67 -12.95 6.57 -1.11
C SER A 67 -14.16 5.68 -1.37
N VAL A 68 -14.22 5.07 -2.55
CA VAL A 68 -15.38 4.30 -3.02
C VAL A 68 -14.92 2.99 -3.63
N LYS A 69 -15.42 1.86 -3.12
CA LYS A 69 -15.12 0.56 -3.71
C LYS A 69 -15.74 0.43 -5.09
N ARG A 70 -14.95 -0.08 -6.03
CA ARG A 70 -15.44 -0.58 -7.32
C ARG A 70 -15.78 -2.06 -7.24
N THR A 71 -15.07 -2.79 -6.39
CA THR A 71 -15.32 -4.22 -6.16
C THR A 71 -16.02 -4.44 -4.82
N PRO A 72 -17.21 -5.07 -4.78
CA PRO A 72 -17.95 -5.28 -3.54
C PRO A 72 -17.30 -6.34 -2.64
N GLY A 73 -17.64 -6.25 -1.35
CA GLY A 73 -17.26 -7.19 -0.31
C GLY A 73 -15.91 -6.92 0.35
N PRO A 74 -15.38 -7.91 1.11
CA PRO A 74 -14.04 -7.86 1.69
C PRO A 74 -12.96 -7.79 0.61
N LEU A 75 -11.84 -7.14 0.95
CA LEU A 75 -10.67 -7.06 0.09
C LEU A 75 -10.11 -8.46 -0.20
N ARG A 76 -9.89 -8.75 -1.48
CA ARG A 76 -9.29 -9.96 -2.05
C ARG A 76 -8.40 -9.54 -3.22
N PRO A 77 -7.47 -10.39 -3.71
CA PRO A 77 -6.71 -10.06 -4.92
C PRO A 77 -7.65 -9.66 -6.07
N GLY A 78 -7.36 -8.55 -6.73
CA GLY A 78 -8.20 -7.94 -7.76
C GLY A 78 -9.29 -7.00 -7.25
N SER A 79 -9.52 -6.88 -5.93
CA SER A 79 -10.40 -5.84 -5.39
C SER A 79 -9.86 -4.46 -5.72
N SER A 80 -10.72 -3.58 -6.22
CA SER A 80 -10.36 -2.20 -6.57
C SER A 80 -11.28 -1.15 -5.95
N TRP A 81 -10.73 0.04 -5.73
CA TRP A 81 -11.45 1.23 -5.26
C TRP A 81 -10.83 2.48 -5.87
N VAL A 82 -11.62 3.55 -5.94
CA VAL A 82 -11.17 4.87 -6.37
C VAL A 82 -11.25 5.80 -5.17
N TRP A 83 -10.19 6.56 -4.93
CA TRP A 83 -10.09 7.44 -3.77
C TRP A 83 -9.28 8.68 -4.10
N SER A 84 -9.47 9.72 -3.31
CA SER A 84 -8.77 10.98 -3.44
C SER A 84 -8.13 11.37 -2.11
N THR A 85 -6.93 11.91 -2.19
CA THR A 85 -6.20 12.47 -1.05
C THR A 85 -5.63 13.83 -1.41
N GLU A 86 -5.22 14.61 -0.40
CA GLU A 86 -4.63 15.93 -0.62
C GLU A 86 -3.51 15.89 -1.70
N GLY A 87 -3.72 16.64 -2.78
CA GLY A 87 -2.80 16.71 -3.92
C GLY A 87 -2.93 15.62 -4.99
N LEU A 88 -3.70 14.55 -4.74
CA LEU A 88 -3.92 13.45 -5.70
C LEU A 88 -5.39 13.01 -5.73
N GLU A 89 -6.04 13.29 -6.85
CA GLU A 89 -7.42 12.94 -7.13
C GLU A 89 -7.53 11.65 -7.97
N ASP A 90 -8.64 10.94 -7.83
CA ASP A 90 -9.05 9.77 -8.64
C ASP A 90 -8.02 8.63 -8.70
N ILE A 91 -7.32 8.38 -7.59
CA ILE A 91 -6.38 7.27 -7.45
C ILE A 91 -7.14 5.96 -7.57
N THR A 92 -6.75 5.12 -8.53
CA THR A 92 -7.30 3.76 -8.67
C THR A 92 -6.35 2.76 -8.04
N SER A 93 -6.72 2.25 -6.86
CA SER A 93 -5.94 1.20 -6.18
C SER A 93 -6.56 -0.17 -6.42
N THR A 94 -5.72 -1.18 -6.63
CA THR A 94 -6.09 -2.58 -6.81
C THR A 94 -5.26 -3.47 -5.89
N VAL A 95 -5.92 -4.36 -5.14
CA VAL A 95 -5.25 -5.33 -4.26
C VAL A 95 -4.49 -6.35 -5.11
N GLU A 96 -3.20 -6.47 -4.88
CA GLU A 96 -2.36 -7.51 -5.46
C GLU A 96 -2.26 -8.72 -4.53
N GLN A 97 -2.20 -8.47 -3.21
CA GLN A 97 -2.13 -9.51 -2.21
C GLN A 97 -2.88 -9.11 -0.94
N VAL A 98 -3.57 -10.07 -0.34
CA VAL A 98 -4.07 -9.94 1.03
C VAL A 98 -3.84 -11.23 1.79
N ARG A 99 -3.24 -11.12 2.98
CA ARG A 99 -3.17 -12.16 4.01
C ARG A 99 -3.84 -11.58 5.25
N PRO A 100 -5.08 -11.98 5.57
CA PRO A 100 -5.86 -11.39 6.64
C PRO A 100 -5.07 -11.23 7.95
N LYS A 101 -5.16 -10.05 8.56
CA LYS A 101 -4.50 -9.69 9.83
C LYS A 101 -2.97 -9.82 9.83
N ARG A 102 -2.35 -9.88 8.65
CA ARG A 102 -0.89 -10.03 8.52
C ARG A 102 -0.32 -9.08 7.49
N ARG A 103 -0.95 -8.99 6.32
CA ARG A 103 -0.38 -8.28 5.19
C ARG A 103 -1.43 -7.88 4.17
N ILE A 104 -1.31 -6.69 3.60
CA ILE A 104 -2.03 -6.31 2.39
C ILE A 104 -1.10 -5.49 1.49
N VAL A 105 -1.21 -5.74 0.19
CA VAL A 105 -0.48 -5.03 -0.86
C VAL A 105 -1.50 -4.59 -1.90
N TRP A 106 -1.47 -3.31 -2.23
CA TRP A 106 -2.18 -2.77 -3.37
C TRP A 106 -1.26 -1.91 -4.18
N GLY A 107 -1.60 -1.71 -5.44
CA GLY A 107 -0.93 -0.79 -6.31
C GLY A 107 -1.88 -0.21 -7.32
N GLY A 108 -1.38 0.67 -8.16
CA GLY A 108 -2.15 1.19 -9.26
C GLY A 108 -1.65 2.53 -9.77
N PRO A 109 -2.21 2.99 -10.90
CA PRO A 109 -1.87 4.26 -11.48
C PRO A 109 -2.59 5.42 -10.77
N ALA A 110 -1.85 6.52 -10.57
CA ALA A 110 -2.37 7.80 -10.13
C ALA A 110 -1.66 8.91 -10.92
N GLN A 111 -2.36 9.56 -11.85
CA GLN A 111 -1.84 10.75 -12.56
C GLN A 111 -0.44 10.56 -13.19
N GLY A 112 -0.16 9.39 -13.75
CA GLY A 112 1.14 9.05 -14.36
C GLY A 112 2.18 8.50 -13.38
N ILE A 113 1.86 8.40 -12.10
CA ILE A 113 2.62 7.68 -11.08
C ILE A 113 2.10 6.24 -11.00
N THR A 114 3.00 5.27 -10.98
CA THR A 114 2.70 3.89 -10.59
C THR A 114 3.16 3.69 -9.16
N ALA A 115 2.22 3.36 -8.26
CA ALA A 115 2.50 3.12 -6.86
C ALA A 115 2.31 1.64 -6.50
N VAL A 116 3.14 1.13 -5.59
CA VAL A 116 2.90 -0.12 -4.87
C VAL A 116 3.03 0.17 -3.39
N HIS A 117 1.94 -0.06 -2.64
CA HIS A 117 1.82 0.23 -1.22
C HIS A 117 1.61 -1.05 -0.43
N VAL A 118 2.43 -1.20 0.59
CA VAL A 118 2.59 -2.42 1.34
C VAL A 118 2.31 -2.15 2.81
N TRP A 119 1.49 -3.00 3.43
CA TRP A 119 1.19 -2.95 4.85
C TRP A 119 1.43 -4.31 5.50
N THR A 120 2.16 -4.33 6.60
CA THR A 120 2.46 -5.53 7.40
C THR A 120 2.06 -5.30 8.85
N PHE A 121 1.40 -6.29 9.44
CA PHE A 121 0.89 -6.24 10.82
C PHE A 121 1.47 -7.40 11.61
N THR A 122 2.27 -7.08 12.63
CA THR A 122 2.94 -8.06 13.46
C THR A 122 2.47 -7.91 14.91
N PRO A 123 1.80 -8.92 15.50
CA PRO A 123 1.46 -8.88 16.92
C PRO A 123 2.71 -8.75 17.80
N VAL A 124 2.67 -7.82 18.76
CA VAL A 124 3.74 -7.62 19.74
C VAL A 124 3.14 -7.55 21.14
N LYS A 125 3.98 -7.60 22.18
CA LYS A 125 3.50 -7.43 23.55
C LYS A 125 2.82 -6.08 23.70
N GLY A 126 1.52 -6.08 24.04
CA GLY A 126 0.75 -4.86 24.28
C GLY A 126 0.16 -4.17 23.05
N GLY A 127 0.31 -4.73 21.84
CA GLY A 127 -0.22 -4.11 20.63
C GLY A 127 0.15 -4.80 19.33
N VAL A 128 0.26 -4.01 18.27
CA VAL A 128 0.62 -4.43 16.92
C VAL A 128 1.72 -3.52 16.41
N HIS A 129 2.83 -4.08 15.95
CA HIS A 129 3.79 -3.37 15.13
C HIS A 129 3.27 -3.32 13.70
N VAL A 130 2.99 -2.11 13.22
CA VAL A 130 2.50 -1.84 11.88
C VAL A 130 3.63 -1.23 11.09
N ARG A 131 3.99 -1.88 9.98
CA ARG A 131 5.00 -1.38 9.04
C ARG A 131 4.31 -1.09 7.71
N THR A 132 4.61 0.05 7.12
CA THR A 132 4.19 0.42 5.77
C THR A 132 5.38 0.79 4.90
N GLU A 133 5.30 0.41 3.63
CA GLU A 133 6.35 0.66 2.65
C GLU A 133 5.67 1.01 1.32
N GLU A 134 6.15 2.03 0.63
CA GLU A 134 5.57 2.45 -0.63
C GLU A 134 6.66 2.85 -1.62
N SER A 135 6.48 2.47 -2.89
CA SER A 135 7.36 2.81 -3.99
C SER A 135 6.60 3.50 -5.10
N TRP A 136 7.14 4.61 -5.61
CA TRP A 136 6.57 5.39 -6.71
C TRP A 136 7.53 5.46 -7.90
N SER A 137 6.98 5.28 -9.10
CA SER A 137 7.71 5.44 -10.37
C SER A 137 6.86 6.17 -11.42
N GLY A 138 7.50 6.73 -12.45
CA GLY A 138 6.84 7.41 -13.56
C GLY A 138 7.38 8.81 -13.80
N ALA A 139 7.03 9.40 -14.96
CA ALA A 139 7.58 10.68 -15.39
C ALA A 139 7.42 11.84 -14.37
N PRO A 140 6.30 11.97 -13.63
CA PRO A 140 6.21 12.98 -12.56
C PRO A 140 7.22 12.73 -11.42
N VAL A 141 7.51 11.47 -11.11
CA VAL A 141 8.48 11.06 -10.07
C VAL A 141 9.91 11.38 -10.52
N ASP A 142 10.22 11.12 -11.78
CA ASP A 142 11.54 11.43 -12.35
C ASP A 142 11.78 12.94 -12.44
N ALA A 143 10.72 13.73 -12.63
CA ALA A 143 10.81 15.19 -12.76
C ALA A 143 11.13 15.90 -11.44
N ASP A 144 10.64 15.40 -10.30
CA ASP A 144 10.91 15.97 -8.98
C ASP A 144 10.96 14.92 -7.86
N THR A 145 11.95 14.02 -7.97
CA THR A 145 12.16 12.91 -7.02
C THR A 145 12.36 13.41 -5.59
N ALA A 146 13.10 14.51 -5.40
CA ALA A 146 13.43 15.01 -4.06
C ALA A 146 12.20 15.58 -3.33
N TYR A 147 11.32 16.29 -4.04
CA TYR A 147 10.06 16.75 -3.47
C TYR A 147 9.14 15.57 -3.15
N LEU A 148 8.94 14.65 -4.10
CA LEU A 148 8.02 13.52 -3.93
C LEU A 148 8.49 12.52 -2.88
N GLN A 149 9.81 12.34 -2.70
CA GLN A 149 10.35 11.56 -1.60
C GLN A 149 9.93 12.14 -0.24
N LYS A 150 10.11 13.46 -0.04
CA LYS A 150 9.70 14.13 1.21
C LYS A 150 8.19 14.07 1.42
N ALA A 151 7.42 14.22 0.34
CA ALA A 151 5.97 14.14 0.39
C ALA A 151 5.50 12.73 0.81
N LEU A 152 6.11 11.68 0.24
CA LEU A 152 5.79 10.30 0.59
C LEU A 152 6.20 9.96 2.02
N ASP A 153 7.40 10.37 2.46
CA ASP A 153 7.86 10.19 3.84
C ASP A 153 6.86 10.80 4.84
N ALA A 154 6.44 12.05 4.62
CA ALA A 154 5.46 12.72 5.46
C ALA A 154 4.08 12.07 5.41
N SER A 155 3.67 11.56 4.25
CA SER A 155 2.38 10.89 4.06
C SER A 155 2.29 9.59 4.87
N LEU A 156 3.33 8.75 4.82
CA LEU A 156 3.36 7.47 5.56
C LEU A 156 3.38 7.70 7.08
N ASP A 157 4.18 8.65 7.56
CA ASP A 157 4.23 9.02 8.98
C ASP A 157 2.87 9.51 9.48
N ALA A 158 2.25 10.45 8.76
CA ALA A 158 0.93 10.97 9.11
C ALA A 158 -0.12 9.85 9.09
N TRP A 159 -0.08 8.96 8.09
CA TRP A 159 -1.03 7.85 7.99
C TRP A 159 -0.94 6.92 9.20
N LEU A 160 0.28 6.53 9.58
CA LEU A 160 0.52 5.68 10.74
C LEU A 160 0.03 6.35 12.04
N HIS A 161 0.30 7.64 12.21
CA HIS A 161 -0.14 8.39 13.40
C HIS A 161 -1.66 8.52 13.49
N HIS A 162 -2.35 8.80 12.39
CA HIS A 162 -3.81 8.83 12.36
C HIS A 162 -4.43 7.45 12.61
N LEU A 163 -3.85 6.39 12.03
CA LEU A 163 -4.28 5.01 12.28
C LEU A 163 -4.11 4.64 13.75
N LYS A 164 -2.97 5.01 14.35
CA LYS A 164 -2.69 4.82 15.77
C LYS A 164 -3.73 5.54 16.64
N GLN A 165 -3.92 6.83 16.42
CA GLN A 165 -4.90 7.63 17.16
C GLN A 165 -6.30 7.00 17.06
N ARG A 166 -6.73 6.64 15.85
CA ARG A 166 -8.04 6.04 15.61
C ARG A 166 -8.19 4.67 16.30
N ALA A 167 -7.15 3.85 16.27
CA ALA A 167 -7.15 2.52 16.84
C ALA A 167 -7.04 2.52 18.37
N GLU A 168 -6.35 3.48 18.98
CA GLU A 168 -6.17 3.55 20.43
C GLU A 168 -7.33 4.24 21.16
N GLN A 169 -8.21 4.94 20.42
CA GLN A 169 -9.46 5.46 20.98
C GLN A 169 -10.28 4.33 21.61
N ARG A 170 -10.57 4.46 22.91
CA ARG A 170 -11.48 3.57 23.63
C ARG A 170 -12.89 3.72 23.05
N HIS A 171 -13.52 2.61 22.69
CA HIS A 171 -14.98 2.63 22.58
C HIS A 171 -15.56 2.76 23.99
N PRO A 172 -16.57 3.62 24.21
CA PRO A 172 -17.36 3.51 25.42
C PRO A 172 -17.91 2.08 25.50
N LYS A 173 -17.74 1.42 26.65
CA LYS A 173 -18.41 0.14 26.92
C LYS A 173 -19.91 0.38 26.70
N SER A 174 -20.57 -0.42 25.88
CA SER A 174 -22.02 -0.52 25.91
C SER A 174 -22.46 -0.71 27.37
N PRO A 175 -23.52 -0.04 27.84
CA PRO A 175 -24.00 -0.25 29.20
C PRO A 175 -24.24 -1.75 29.40
N CYS A 176 -23.55 -2.34 30.38
CA CYS A 176 -23.87 -3.68 30.81
C CYS A 176 -25.31 -3.66 31.28
N GLY A 177 -26.16 -4.50 30.69
CA GLY A 177 -27.59 -4.52 30.95
C GLY A 177 -27.89 -4.54 32.44
N GLU A 178 -28.56 -3.48 32.90
CA GLU A 178 -29.26 -3.48 34.17
C GLU A 178 -30.59 -4.19 33.91
N ARG A 179 -30.79 -5.31 34.61
CA ARG A 179 -32.00 -6.12 34.57
C ARG A 179 -33.12 -5.37 35.30
N ALA A 180 -34.33 -5.47 34.76
CA ALA A 180 -35.56 -5.49 35.56
C ALA A 180 -36.28 -6.81 35.23
#